data_AF-A0AAC8UV68-F1
#
_entry.id   AF-A0AAC8UV68-F1
#
_cell.length_a   1.000
_cell.length_b   1.000
_cell.length_c   1.000
_cell.angle_alpha   90.00
_cell.angle_beta   90.00
_cell.angle_gamma   90.00
#
_symmetry.space_group_name_H-M   'P 1'
#
loop_
_entity.id
_entity.type
_entity.pdbx_description
1 polymer ?
#
loop_
_entity_poly.entity_id
_entity_poly.type
_entity_poly.pdbx_seq_one_letter_code
_entity_poly.pdbx_strand_id
1 'polypeptide(L)' 'MLLVDRNKEPINTVFYLSALIQGVLQDNKGMDYASLLTLLSKDILKKNVNIEVYSLALDFLFLLGKITISERGKIVCL' A
#
# COMPACT_ATOMS: atom_id res chain seq x y z
N MET A 1 -7.24 -12.43 16.61
CA MET A 1 -8.49 -12.14 15.86
C MET A 1 -8.69 -10.64 15.90
N LEU A 2 -8.36 -9.92 14.81
CA LEU A 2 -8.71 -8.51 14.71
C LEU A 2 -10.24 -8.45 14.55
N LEU A 3 -10.95 -8.00 15.59
CA LEU A 3 -12.34 -7.60 15.48
C LEU A 3 -12.37 -6.36 14.57
N VAL A 4 -12.50 -6.58 13.27
CA VAL A 4 -12.76 -5.51 12.31
C VAL A 4 -14.17 -5.02 12.61
N ASP A 5 -14.23 -3.92 13.35
CA ASP A 5 -15.44 -3.16 13.58
C ASP A 5 -16.07 -2.87 12.20
N ARG A 6 -17.21 -3.51 11.92
CA ARG A 6 -17.86 -3.52 10.59
C ARG A 6 -18.28 -2.11 10.12
N ASN A 7 -18.21 -1.11 11.00
CA ASN A 7 -18.62 0.28 10.76
C ASN A 7 -17.45 1.26 10.52
N LYS A 8 -16.19 0.82 10.51
CA LYS A 8 -15.06 1.70 10.11
C LYS A 8 -14.69 1.36 8.67
N GLU A 9 -14.69 2.36 7.78
CA GLU A 9 -14.24 2.19 6.39
C GLU A 9 -12.87 1.48 6.38
N PRO A 10 -12.80 0.19 5.97
CA PRO A 10 -11.59 -0.62 6.16
C PRO A 10 -10.40 -0.12 5.33
N ILE A 11 -10.70 0.77 4.40
CA ILE A 11 -9.85 1.40 3.40
C ILE A 11 -8.68 2.18 4.03
N ASN A 12 -8.87 2.75 5.23
CA ASN A 12 -7.84 3.53 5.94
C ASN A 12 -7.15 2.76 7.07
N THR A 13 -7.01 1.44 6.91
CA THR A 13 -6.20 0.63 7.82
C THR A 13 -4.88 0.24 7.17
N VAL A 14 -3.82 0.17 7.98
CA VAL A 14 -2.49 -0.28 7.55
C VAL A 14 -2.59 -1.65 6.85
N PHE A 15 -3.34 -2.59 7.43
CA PHE A 15 -3.46 -3.95 6.90
C PHE A 15 -4.18 -4.00 5.54
N TYR A 16 -5.28 -3.26 5.38
CA TYR A 16 -6.00 -3.23 4.11
C TYR A 16 -5.16 -2.58 3.02
N LEU A 17 -4.54 -1.42 3.31
CA LEU A 17 -3.65 -0.74 2.37
C LEU A 17 -2.44 -1.61 2.02
N SER A 18 -1.87 -2.33 2.98
CA SER A 18 -0.74 -3.24 2.74
C SER A 18 -1.12 -4.36 1.77
N ALA A 19 -2.25 -5.03 1.99
CA ALA A 19 -2.72 -6.09 1.11
C ALA A 19 -2.99 -5.57 -0.31
N LEU A 20 -3.60 -4.38 -0.42
CA LEU A 20 -3.90 -3.75 -1.70
C LEU A 20 -2.61 -3.34 -2.44
N ILE A 21 -1.68 -2.67 -1.76
CA ILE A 21 -0.37 -2.29 -2.31
C ILE A 21 0.37 -3.51 -2.82
N GLN A 22 0.40 -4.59 -2.04
CA GLN A 22 1.09 -5.81 -2.42
C GLN A 22 0.49 -6.41 -3.70
N GLY A 23 -0.84 -6.47 -3.81
CA GLY A 23 -1.50 -6.94 -5.04
C GLY A 23 -1.16 -6.07 -6.25
N VAL A 24 -1.21 -4.74 -6.09
CA VAL A 24 -0.84 -3.79 -7.15
C VAL A 24 0.63 -3.98 -7.59
N LEU A 25 1.54 -4.18 -6.65
CA LEU A 25 2.96 -4.32 -6.94
C LEU A 25 3.33 -5.69 -7.52
N GLN A 26 2.55 -6.75 -7.28
CA GLN A 26 2.75 -8.06 -7.92
C GLN A 26 2.52 -7.99 -9.44
N ASP A 27 1.59 -7.17 -9.89
CA ASP A 27 1.25 -7.03 -11.31
C ASP A 27 2.16 -6.02 -12.06
N ASN A 28 3.10 -5.36 -11.36
CA ASN A 28 3.90 -4.27 -11.90
C ASN A 28 5.41 -4.46 -11.65
N LYS A 29 6.26 -3.97 -12.56
CA LYS A 29 7.75 -4.02 -12.41
C LYS A 29 8.32 -2.99 -11.41
N GLY A 30 7.51 -2.59 -10.44
CA GLY A 30 7.80 -1.57 -9.45
C GLY A 30 7.34 -0.16 -9.81
N MET A 31 7.00 0.58 -8.76
CA MET A 31 6.47 1.95 -8.85
C MET A 31 7.22 2.87 -7.90
N ASP A 32 7.25 4.15 -8.25
CA ASP A 32 7.65 5.18 -7.31
C ASP A 32 6.53 5.46 -6.29
N TYR A 33 6.91 6.01 -5.14
CA TYR A 33 6.01 6.29 -4.02
C TYR A 33 4.82 7.17 -4.42
N ALA A 34 5.06 8.25 -5.19
CA ALA A 34 4.02 9.21 -5.54
C ALA A 34 3.03 8.66 -6.57
N SER A 35 3.52 7.92 -7.56
CA SER A 35 2.70 7.24 -8.58
C SER A 35 1.84 6.15 -7.96
N LEU A 36 2.40 5.35 -7.04
CA LEU A 36 1.64 4.33 -6.33
C LEU A 36 0.53 4.95 -5.47
N LEU A 37 0.80 6.02 -4.74
CA LEU A 37 -0.21 6.77 -3.99
C LEU A 37 -1.30 7.36 -4.92
N THR A 38 -0.90 7.89 -6.06
CA THR A 38 -1.82 8.47 -7.05
C THR A 38 -2.74 7.39 -7.65
N LEU A 39 -2.19 6.25 -8.03
CA LEU A 39 -2.93 5.10 -8.55
C LEU A 39 -3.95 4.58 -7.52
N LEU A 40 -3.52 4.43 -6.26
CA LEU A 40 -4.40 3.98 -5.18
C LEU A 40 -5.53 4.96 -4.94
N SER A 41 -5.24 6.26 -4.86
CA SER A 41 -6.22 7.29 -4.54
C SER A 41 -7.20 7.58 -5.67
N LYS A 42 -6.72 7.71 -6.92
CA LYS A 42 -7.55 8.13 -8.05
C LYS A 42 -8.24 6.98 -8.75
N ASP A 43 -7.54 5.87 -8.97
CA ASP A 43 -8.03 4.83 -9.89
C ASP A 43 -8.67 3.67 -9.13
N ILE A 44 -8.05 3.24 -8.02
CA ILE A 44 -8.47 2.04 -7.29
C ILE A 44 -9.53 2.38 -6.23
N LEU A 45 -9.21 3.28 -5.30
CA LEU A 45 -10.08 3.60 -4.16
C LEU A 45 -11.05 4.74 -4.45
N LYS A 46 -10.74 5.58 -5.45
CA LYS A 46 -11.51 6.78 -5.81
C LYS A 46 -11.79 7.68 -4.59
N LYS A 47 -10.82 7.74 -3.68
CA LYS A 47 -10.88 8.43 -2.38
C LYS A 47 -9.48 8.88 -1.98
N ASN A 48 -9.40 9.94 -1.17
CA ASN A 48 -8.14 10.39 -0.60
C ASN A 48 -7.59 9.33 0.36
N VAL A 49 -6.38 8.87 0.07
CA VAL A 49 -5.62 7.97 0.96
C VAL A 49 -4.86 8.83 1.95
N ASN A 50 -4.95 8.51 3.23
CA ASN A 50 -4.14 9.17 4.25
C ASN A 50 -2.66 8.78 4.04
N ILE A 51 -1.80 9.78 3.83
CA ILE A 51 -0.37 9.62 3.57
C ILE A 51 0.35 8.91 4.73
N GLU A 52 -0.03 9.18 5.99
CA GLU A 52 0.59 8.55 7.16
C GLU A 52 0.28 7.05 7.18
N VAL A 53 -0.97 6.67 6.93
CA VAL A 53 -1.38 5.26 6.88
C VAL A 53 -0.76 4.56 5.67
N TYR A 54 -0.64 5.26 4.54
CA TYR A 54 0.04 4.76 3.34
C TYR A 54 1.52 4.46 3.60
N SER A 55 2.27 5.42 4.17
CA SER A 55 3.66 5.20 4.56
C SER A 55 3.79 4.04 5.54
N LEU A 56 2.93 3.97 6.55
CA LEU A 56 2.96 2.90 7.55
C LEU A 56 2.66 1.52 6.93
N ALA A 57 1.81 1.45 5.90
CA ALA A 57 1.56 0.23 5.16
C ALA A 57 2.79 -0.23 4.35
N LEU A 58 3.53 0.70 3.75
CA LEU A 58 4.80 0.38 3.09
C LEU A 58 5.86 -0.09 4.08
N ASP A 59 6.03 0.61 5.20
CA ASP A 59 6.96 0.21 6.26
C ASP A 59 6.63 -1.20 6.77
N PHE A 60 5.34 -1.48 7.00
CA PHE A 60 4.87 -2.80 7.41
C PHE A 60 5.23 -3.89 6.38
N LEU A 61 4.96 -3.67 5.09
CA LEU A 61 5.31 -4.62 4.03
C LEU A 61 6.83 -4.83 3.90
N PHE A 62 7.61 -3.76 4.07
CA PHE A 62 9.06 -3.82 4.03
C PHE A 62 9.62 -4.66 5.20
N LEU A 63 9.14 -4.42 6.41
CA LEU A 63 9.51 -5.19 7.60
C LEU A 63 9.11 -6.68 7.50
N LEU A 64 8.01 -6.98 6.80
CA LEU A 64 7.61 -8.37 6.49
C LEU A 64 8.41 -9.01 5.35
N GLY A 65 9.33 -8.29 4.72
CA GLY A 65 10.08 -8.78 3.57
C GLY A 65 9.20 -9.07 2.35
N LYS A 66 8.10 -8.33 2.18
CA LYS A 66 7.20 -8.45 1.01
C LYS A 66 7.53 -7.50 -0.12
N ILE A 67 8.17 -6.38 0.21
CA ILE A 67 8.63 -5.39 -0.75
C ILE A 67 10.07 -4.98 -0.43
N THR A 68 10.76 -4.45 -1.43
CA THR A 68 12.06 -3.80 -1.28
C THR A 68 12.13 -2.54 -2.12
N ILE A 69 13.18 -1.75 -1.92
CA ILE A 69 13.50 -0.60 -2.76
C ILE A 69 14.60 -1.02 -3.72
N SER A 70 14.29 -0.98 -5.02
CA SER A 70 15.27 -1.23 -6.07
C SER A 70 16.37 -0.15 -6.08
N GLU A 71 17.50 -0.44 -6.72
CA GLU A 71 18.62 0.52 -6.87
C GLU A 71 18.21 1.85 -7.53
N ARG A 72 17.08 1.87 -8.25
CA ARG A 72 16.53 3.07 -8.90
C ARG A 72 15.51 3.82 -8.03
N GLY A 73 15.34 3.44 -6.76
CA GLY A 73 14.40 4.07 -5.84
C GLY A 73 12.93 3.65 -6.03
N LYS A 74 12.65 2.61 -6.84
CA LYS A 74 11.28 2.10 -7.01
C LYS A 74 10.96 1.02 -5.98
N ILE A 75 9.72 1.02 -5.50
CA ILE A 75 9.15 -0.01 -4.63
C ILE A 75 8.80 -1.22 -5.50
N VAL A 76 9.35 -2.39 -5.19
CA VAL A 76 9.13 -3.64 -5.93
C VAL A 76 8.74 -4.77 -4.97
N CYS A 77 7.90 -5.69 -5.41
CA CYS A 77 7.63 -6.93 -4.66
C CYS A 77 8.85 -7.85 -4.68
N LEU A 78 9.04 -8.59 -3.58
CA LEU A 78 10.02 -9.67 -3.43
C LEU A 78 9.39 -11.03 -3.77
#